data_AF-G2WU68-F1
#
_entry.id   AF-G2WU68-F1
#
_cell.length_a   1.000
_cell.length_b   1.000
_cell.length_c   1.000
_cell.angle_alpha   90.00
_cell.angle_beta   90.00
_cell.angle_gamma   90.00
#
_symmetry.space_group_name_H-M   'P 1'
#
loop_
_entity.id
_entity.type
_entity.pdbx_description
1 polymer ?
#
loop_
_entity_poly.entity_id
_entity_poly.type
_entity_poly.pdbx_seq_one_letter_code
_entity_poly.pdbx_strand_id
1 'polypeptide(L)'
;MGSRYNDTRQIDGVGGATSVTSKVAVVAPSSRPGADVNYTFVQVAVGKEAIDMSGNCGNMCSGVGPFAVQEKLVEPQLGARTVDVRIFNTNTSRIIVETVQIDENGELEEHGNCIIPVVRGSGSEIKVAFVDPAGSMTNKLFPSGVRAEKIVVDDVAGLSPFSVDVTLIDSANPFVLVDAQTTAPLLKGQQ
;
A
#
# COMPACT_ATOMS: atom_id res chain seq x y z
N MET A 1 -1.12 -18.63 2.97
CA MET A 1 -0.06 -17.93 3.73
C MET A 1 0.61 -18.78 4.80
N GLY A 2 -0.04 -19.78 5.40
CA GLY A 2 0.57 -20.58 6.48
C GLY A 2 0.22 -20.11 7.90
N SER A 3 -0.76 -19.22 8.08
CA SER A 3 -1.14 -18.68 9.41
C SER A 3 -2.11 -19.56 10.22
N ARG A 4 -2.46 -20.76 9.74
CA ARG A 4 -3.36 -21.66 10.48
C ARG A 4 -2.76 -22.04 11.83
N TYR A 5 -3.63 -22.29 12.81
CA TYR A 5 -3.26 -22.61 14.18
C TYR A 5 -2.38 -21.55 14.85
N ASN A 6 -2.50 -20.28 14.43
CA ASN A 6 -1.68 -19.18 14.92
C ASN A 6 -0.18 -19.43 14.73
N ASP A 7 0.24 -20.11 13.65
CA ASP A 7 1.66 -20.35 13.41
C ASP A 7 2.40 -19.03 13.14
N THR A 8 3.34 -18.69 14.02
CA THR A 8 4.19 -17.51 13.90
C THR A 8 5.28 -17.70 12.85
N ARG A 9 5.53 -18.94 12.41
CA ARG A 9 6.61 -19.27 11.45
C ARG A 9 6.11 -19.45 10.03
N GLN A 10 4.81 -19.64 9.83
CA GLN A 10 4.16 -19.84 8.53
C GLN A 10 4.79 -20.94 7.67
N ILE A 11 5.33 -22.01 8.29
CA ILE A 11 6.16 -23.00 7.58
C ILE A 11 5.37 -23.83 6.55
N ASP A 12 4.06 -23.92 6.73
CA ASP A 12 3.14 -24.66 5.86
C ASP A 12 2.41 -23.70 4.90
N GLY A 13 3.15 -22.75 4.33
CA GLY A 13 2.62 -21.78 3.38
C GLY A 13 3.68 -20.90 2.74
N VAL A 14 3.23 -19.99 1.88
CA VAL A 14 4.09 -19.05 1.14
C VAL A 14 4.47 -17.79 1.94
N GLY A 15 3.93 -17.62 3.15
CA GLY A 15 4.19 -16.45 3.97
C GLY A 15 5.59 -16.51 4.59
N GLY A 16 6.28 -15.37 4.65
CA GLY A 16 7.65 -15.32 5.18
C GLY A 16 7.74 -14.95 6.66
N ALA A 17 6.70 -15.20 7.47
CA ALA A 17 6.68 -14.94 8.92
C ALA A 17 6.90 -13.47 9.36
N THR A 18 6.74 -12.50 8.45
CA THR A 18 6.81 -11.06 8.77
C THR A 18 5.64 -10.31 8.14
N SER A 19 5.31 -9.12 8.66
CA SER A 19 4.22 -8.30 8.10
C SER A 19 4.48 -7.89 6.64
N VAL A 20 5.75 -7.75 6.23
CA VAL A 20 6.15 -7.37 4.87
C VAL A 20 6.10 -8.54 3.89
N THR A 21 6.18 -9.79 4.37
CA THR A 21 6.14 -11.02 3.55
C THR A 21 4.87 -11.87 3.77
N SER A 22 3.84 -11.31 4.40
CA SER A 22 2.55 -11.97 4.65
C SER A 22 1.38 -11.16 4.09
N LYS A 23 1.36 -11.04 2.76
CA LYS A 23 0.45 -10.17 2.02
C LYS A 23 -0.18 -10.94 0.85
N VAL A 24 -1.39 -10.57 0.49
CA VAL A 24 -2.07 -11.10 -0.70
C VAL A 24 -2.61 -9.92 -1.51
N ALA A 25 -2.43 -10.02 -2.83
CA ALA A 25 -3.09 -9.17 -3.82
C ALA A 25 -4.09 -10.04 -4.59
N VAL A 26 -5.36 -9.65 -4.59
CA VAL A 26 -6.39 -10.29 -5.44
C VAL A 26 -6.63 -9.36 -6.62
N VAL A 27 -6.42 -9.86 -7.84
CA VAL A 27 -6.55 -9.10 -9.09
C VAL A 27 -7.56 -9.77 -9.99
N ALA A 28 -8.45 -9.00 -10.60
CA ALA A 28 -9.45 -9.48 -11.55
C ALA A 28 -9.75 -8.41 -12.62
N PRO A 29 -10.23 -8.78 -13.82
CA PRO A 29 -10.76 -7.80 -14.77
C PRO A 29 -11.81 -6.89 -14.14
N SER A 30 -11.78 -5.59 -14.46
CA SER A 30 -12.81 -4.67 -14.03
C SER A 30 -13.92 -4.55 -15.08
N SER A 31 -15.17 -4.50 -14.62
CA SER A 31 -16.32 -4.07 -15.43
C SER A 31 -16.62 -2.58 -15.27
N ARG A 32 -15.84 -1.86 -14.45
CA ARG A 32 -16.07 -0.45 -14.13
C ARG A 32 -15.49 0.44 -15.23
N PRO A 33 -16.26 1.39 -15.78
CA PRO A 33 -15.71 2.38 -16.70
C PRO A 33 -14.53 3.13 -16.08
N GLY A 34 -13.42 3.21 -16.82
CA GLY A 34 -12.21 3.91 -16.37
C GLY A 34 -11.32 3.11 -15.41
N ALA A 35 -11.51 1.80 -15.30
CA ALA A 35 -10.58 0.87 -14.67
C ALA A 35 -10.43 -0.38 -15.57
N ASP A 36 -9.21 -0.88 -15.69
CA ASP A 36 -8.90 -2.09 -16.45
C ASP A 36 -8.98 -3.32 -15.55
N VAL A 37 -8.46 -3.20 -14.32
CA VAL A 37 -8.48 -4.28 -13.32
C VAL A 37 -8.95 -3.78 -11.96
N ASN A 38 -9.54 -4.70 -11.19
CA ASN A 38 -9.84 -4.53 -9.78
C ASN A 38 -8.69 -5.11 -8.95
N TYR A 39 -8.34 -4.44 -7.86
CA TYR A 39 -7.31 -4.85 -6.92
C TYR A 39 -7.84 -4.81 -5.49
N THR A 40 -7.71 -5.92 -4.77
CA THR A 40 -7.95 -6.01 -3.33
C THR A 40 -6.67 -6.40 -2.60
N PHE A 41 -6.22 -5.54 -1.69
CA PHE A 41 -5.18 -5.86 -0.73
C PHE A 41 -5.74 -6.64 0.46
N VAL A 42 -5.01 -7.66 0.88
CA VAL A 42 -5.28 -8.41 2.11
C VAL A 42 -3.99 -8.56 2.91
N GLN A 43 -3.96 -7.95 4.10
CA GLN A 43 -2.92 -8.21 5.08
C GLN A 43 -3.29 -9.48 5.86
N VAL A 44 -2.40 -10.48 5.84
CA VAL A 44 -2.59 -11.69 6.63
C VAL A 44 -1.78 -11.57 7.91
N ALA A 45 -2.42 -11.80 9.06
CA ALA A 45 -1.75 -11.74 10.34
C ALA A 45 -0.79 -12.93 10.50
N VAL A 46 0.40 -12.66 11.03
CA VAL A 46 1.36 -13.69 11.44
C VAL A 46 1.06 -14.07 12.89
N GLY A 47 1.01 -15.36 13.19
CA GLY A 47 0.69 -15.83 14.54
C GLY A 47 -0.76 -15.62 14.97
N LYS A 48 -1.65 -15.26 14.04
CA LYS A 48 -3.09 -15.10 14.28
C LYS A 48 -3.88 -15.55 13.05
N GLU A 49 -5.00 -16.22 13.26
CA GLU A 49 -5.95 -16.57 12.21
C GLU A 49 -6.85 -15.37 11.85
N ALA A 50 -6.25 -14.29 11.38
CA ALA A 50 -6.95 -13.07 11.03
C ALA A 50 -6.45 -12.47 9.71
N ILE A 51 -7.35 -11.80 9.01
CA ILE A 51 -7.04 -11.00 7.82
C ILE A 51 -7.57 -9.59 8.00
N ASP A 52 -6.91 -8.62 7.37
CA ASP A 52 -7.34 -7.23 7.31
C ASP A 52 -7.41 -6.78 5.84
N MET A 53 -8.55 -6.20 5.48
CA MET A 53 -8.88 -5.71 4.13
C MET A 53 -9.31 -4.23 4.17
N SER A 54 -9.05 -3.52 5.27
CA SER A 54 -9.51 -2.14 5.47
C SER A 54 -8.71 -1.11 4.69
N GLY A 55 -7.43 -1.38 4.39
CA GLY A 55 -6.53 -0.41 3.78
C GLY A 55 -5.92 -0.85 2.45
N ASN A 56 -5.15 0.05 1.85
CA ASN A 56 -4.27 -0.24 0.72
C ASN A 56 -2.82 -0.53 1.17
N CYS A 57 -2.03 -1.23 0.35
CA CYS A 57 -0.59 -1.31 0.47
C CYS A 57 0.09 -0.82 -0.82
N GLY A 58 0.72 0.37 -0.76
CA GLY A 58 1.36 0.98 -1.93
C GLY A 58 2.45 0.11 -2.58
N ASN A 59 3.24 -0.62 -1.78
CA ASN A 59 4.27 -1.50 -2.32
C ASN A 59 3.70 -2.74 -3.01
N MET A 60 2.54 -3.24 -2.55
CA MET A 60 1.90 -4.38 -3.21
C MET A 60 1.13 -3.94 -4.46
N CYS A 61 0.58 -2.72 -4.46
CA CYS A 61 -0.15 -2.23 -5.63
C CYS A 61 0.78 -2.13 -6.84
N SER A 62 2.04 -1.71 -6.67
CA SER A 62 3.01 -1.57 -7.78
C SER A 62 3.31 -2.86 -8.56
N GLY A 63 2.89 -4.03 -8.06
CA GLY A 63 2.97 -5.30 -8.78
C GLY A 63 1.73 -5.64 -9.61
N VAL A 64 0.63 -4.88 -9.47
CA VAL A 64 -0.66 -5.15 -10.11
C VAL A 64 -0.63 -4.80 -11.59
N GLY A 65 -0.04 -3.66 -11.97
CA GLY A 65 0.17 -3.29 -13.36
C GLY A 65 0.98 -4.34 -14.14
N PRO A 66 2.19 -4.69 -13.67
CA PRO A 66 2.99 -5.78 -14.25
C PRO A 66 2.23 -7.10 -14.35
N PHE A 67 1.57 -7.53 -13.28
CA PHE A 67 0.76 -8.74 -13.27
C PHE A 67 -0.36 -8.70 -14.32
N ALA A 68 -1.06 -7.58 -14.45
CA ALA A 68 -2.14 -7.43 -15.42
C ALA A 68 -1.66 -7.55 -16.88
N VAL A 69 -0.45 -7.07 -17.17
CA VAL A 69 0.18 -7.22 -18.50
C VAL A 69 0.62 -8.68 -18.72
N GLN A 70 1.33 -9.28 -17.76
CA GLN A 70 1.82 -10.66 -17.86
C GLN A 70 0.68 -11.68 -18.03
N GLU A 71 -0.41 -11.49 -17.30
CA GLU A 71 -1.61 -12.35 -17.36
C GLU A 71 -2.59 -11.95 -18.48
N LYS A 72 -2.22 -10.99 -19.33
CA LYS A 72 -3.04 -10.50 -20.46
C LYS A 72 -4.44 -10.01 -20.06
N LEU A 73 -4.54 -9.47 -18.84
CA LEU A 73 -5.73 -8.72 -18.40
C LEU A 73 -5.77 -7.33 -19.03
N VAL A 74 -4.60 -6.80 -19.40
CA VAL A 74 -4.42 -5.58 -20.18
C VAL A 74 -3.43 -5.86 -21.30
N GLU A 75 -3.86 -5.63 -22.54
CA GLU A 75 -3.02 -5.79 -23.72
C GLU A 75 -2.49 -4.43 -24.17
N PRO A 76 -1.15 -4.27 -24.29
CA PRO A 76 -0.59 -3.03 -24.81
C PRO A 76 -0.98 -2.74 -26.26
N GLN A 77 -0.99 -1.46 -26.62
CA GLN A 77 -1.17 -1.06 -28.01
C GLN A 77 0.06 -1.47 -28.86
N LEU A 78 -0.18 -1.82 -30.12
CA LEU A 78 0.89 -2.21 -31.03
C LEU A 78 1.94 -1.10 -31.17
N GLY A 79 3.21 -1.43 -30.92
CA GLY A 79 4.33 -0.51 -31.00
C GLY A 79 4.50 0.42 -29.79
N ALA A 80 3.68 0.27 -28.73
CA ALA A 80 3.89 0.99 -27.49
C ALA A 80 5.15 0.50 -26.76
N ARG A 81 5.79 1.39 -26.00
CA ARG A 81 6.92 1.08 -25.09
C ARG A 81 6.55 1.17 -23.62
N THR A 82 5.35 1.68 -23.35
CA THR A 82 4.75 1.74 -22.03
C THR A 82 3.26 1.46 -22.12
N VAL A 83 2.69 0.95 -21.03
CA VAL A 83 1.24 0.78 -20.87
C VAL A 83 0.80 1.38 -19.54
N ASP A 84 -0.26 2.18 -19.58
CA ASP A 84 -0.93 2.69 -18.38
C ASP A 84 -2.01 1.71 -17.98
N VAL A 85 -1.85 1.08 -16.81
CA VAL A 85 -2.85 0.19 -16.23
C VAL A 85 -3.65 0.96 -15.19
N ARG A 86 -4.95 1.11 -15.41
CA ARG A 86 -5.88 1.77 -14.50
C ARG A 86 -6.47 0.74 -13.54
N ILE A 87 -6.11 0.86 -12.27
CA ILE A 87 -6.41 -0.11 -11.23
C ILE A 87 -7.45 0.49 -10.29
N PHE A 88 -8.60 -0.15 -10.18
CA PHE A 88 -9.59 0.17 -9.14
C PHE A 88 -9.25 -0.58 -7.85
N ASN A 89 -8.80 0.16 -6.84
CA ASN A 89 -8.56 -0.39 -5.51
C ASN A 89 -9.90 -0.57 -4.78
N THR A 90 -10.28 -1.81 -4.49
CA THR A 90 -11.56 -2.13 -3.86
C THR A 90 -11.58 -1.81 -2.37
N ASN A 91 -10.43 -1.74 -1.69
CA ASN A 91 -10.34 -1.39 -0.28
C ASN A 91 -10.66 0.10 -0.06
N THR A 92 -10.16 0.96 -0.95
CA THR A 92 -10.24 2.43 -0.79
C THR A 92 -11.19 3.12 -1.78
N SER A 93 -11.73 2.38 -2.74
CA SER A 93 -12.53 2.91 -3.86
C SER A 93 -11.81 4.01 -4.66
N ARG A 94 -10.48 3.95 -4.72
CA ARG A 94 -9.64 4.90 -5.48
C ARG A 94 -9.07 4.26 -6.73
N ILE A 95 -8.77 5.12 -7.72
CA ILE A 95 -8.05 4.71 -8.92
C ILE A 95 -6.56 4.92 -8.70
N ILE A 96 -5.79 3.90 -9.04
CA ILE A 96 -4.33 3.94 -9.14
C ILE A 96 -4.01 3.77 -10.62
N VAL A 97 -3.04 4.52 -11.14
CA VAL A 97 -2.54 4.33 -12.50
C VAL A 97 -1.08 3.92 -12.41
N GLU A 98 -0.76 2.79 -13.01
CA GLU A 98 0.61 2.28 -13.09
C GLU A 98 1.09 2.32 -14.53
N THR A 99 2.11 3.13 -14.79
CA THR A 99 2.80 3.14 -16.08
C THR A 99 3.93 2.12 -16.04
N VAL A 100 3.77 1.06 -16.83
CA VAL A 100 4.65 -0.10 -16.91
C VAL A 100 5.46 -0.06 -18.21
N GLN A 101 6.75 -0.39 -18.16
CA GLN A 101 7.59 -0.52 -19.36
C GLN A 101 7.37 -1.87 -20.02
N ILE A 102 7.35 -1.89 -21.36
CA ILE A 102 7.17 -3.10 -22.16
C ILE A 102 8.18 -3.14 -23.31
N ASP A 103 8.51 -4.36 -23.75
CA ASP A 103 9.42 -4.61 -24.86
C ASP A 103 8.74 -4.38 -26.23
N GLU A 104 9.42 -4.76 -27.32
CA GLU A 104 8.85 -4.62 -28.68
C GLU A 104 7.75 -5.63 -29.02
N ASN A 105 7.64 -6.70 -28.23
CA ASN A 105 6.61 -7.72 -28.35
C ASN A 105 5.38 -7.40 -27.49
N GLY A 106 5.43 -6.33 -26.68
CA GLY A 106 4.39 -5.97 -25.74
C GLY A 106 4.44 -6.77 -24.44
N GLU A 107 5.56 -7.45 -24.16
CA GLU A 107 5.80 -8.17 -22.91
C GLU A 107 6.39 -7.23 -21.86
N LEU A 108 6.22 -7.56 -20.59
CA LEU A 108 6.78 -6.79 -19.48
C LEU A 108 8.31 -6.70 -19.59
N GLU A 109 8.86 -5.47 -19.58
CA GLU A 109 10.29 -5.27 -19.41
C GLU A 109 10.61 -5.25 -17.91
N GLU A 110 11.20 -6.33 -17.40
CA GLU A 110 11.57 -6.45 -15.98
C GLU A 110 12.90 -5.77 -15.66
N HIS A 111 13.79 -5.66 -16.64
CA HIS A 111 15.14 -5.14 -16.43
C HIS A 111 15.20 -3.63 -16.66
N GLY A 112 16.03 -2.97 -15.86
CA GLY A 112 16.21 -1.53 -15.93
C GLY A 112 17.23 -1.03 -14.93
N ASN A 113 17.37 0.29 -14.87
CA ASN A 113 18.35 0.99 -14.04
C ASN A 113 17.71 1.77 -12.88
N CYS A 114 16.40 1.59 -12.64
CA CYS A 114 15.73 2.18 -11.49
C CYS A 114 16.19 1.46 -10.21
N ILE A 115 16.57 2.24 -9.19
CA ILE A 115 17.00 1.74 -7.89
C ILE A 115 16.07 2.33 -6.83
N ILE A 116 15.50 1.47 -6.00
CA ILE A 116 14.68 1.86 -4.85
C ILE A 116 15.44 1.45 -3.57
N PRO A 117 15.56 2.35 -2.57
CA PRO A 117 16.20 2.01 -1.30
C PRO A 117 15.65 0.71 -0.70
N VAL A 118 16.53 -0.08 -0.07
CA VAL A 118 16.20 -1.37 0.59
C VAL A 118 15.93 -2.54 -0.38
N VAL A 119 15.69 -2.30 -1.67
CA VAL A 119 15.64 -3.36 -2.70
C VAL A 119 17.05 -3.65 -3.20
N ARG A 120 17.42 -4.93 -3.33
CA ARG A 120 18.73 -5.32 -3.89
C ARG A 120 18.68 -5.29 -5.42
N GLY A 121 19.62 -4.56 -6.03
CA GLY A 121 19.75 -4.49 -7.49
C GLY A 121 18.96 -3.33 -8.09
N SER A 122 18.81 -3.36 -9.41
CA SER A 122 17.98 -2.44 -10.18
C SER A 122 16.92 -3.19 -10.98
N GLY A 123 15.90 -2.47 -11.40
CA GLY A 123 14.81 -3.01 -12.22
C GLY A 123 14.21 -1.94 -13.12
N SER A 124 13.21 -2.34 -13.88
CA SER A 124 12.39 -1.43 -14.68
C SER A 124 11.60 -0.46 -13.80
N GLU A 125 11.47 0.79 -14.23
CA GLU A 125 10.73 1.81 -13.49
C GLU A 125 9.22 1.63 -13.69
N ILE A 126 8.49 1.52 -12.58
CA ILE A 126 7.02 1.56 -12.57
C ILE A 126 6.59 2.87 -11.93
N LYS A 127 5.90 3.72 -12.70
CA LYS A 127 5.37 4.98 -12.18
C LYS A 127 3.99 4.74 -11.62
N VAL A 128 3.83 4.98 -10.32
CA VAL A 128 2.56 4.76 -9.61
C VAL A 128 1.93 6.11 -9.28
N ALA A 129 0.75 6.39 -9.84
CA ALA A 129 -0.02 7.58 -9.58
C ALA A 129 -1.30 7.24 -8.81
N PHE A 130 -1.50 7.85 -7.64
CA PHE A 130 -2.76 7.77 -6.90
C PHE A 130 -3.68 8.90 -7.36
N VAL A 131 -4.78 8.56 -8.04
CA VAL A 131 -5.74 9.53 -8.57
C VAL A 131 -6.72 9.93 -7.47
N ASP A 132 -6.87 11.23 -7.25
CA ASP A 132 -7.72 11.83 -6.21
C ASP A 132 -7.58 11.14 -4.84
N PRO A 133 -6.37 11.13 -4.24
CA PRO A 133 -6.06 10.29 -3.08
C PRO A 133 -6.73 10.76 -1.78
N ALA A 134 -7.22 11.99 -1.74
CA ALA A 134 -7.74 12.63 -0.53
C ALA A 134 -9.02 11.95 0.00
N GLY A 135 -9.08 11.75 1.32
CA GLY A 135 -10.25 11.22 2.01
C GLY A 135 -10.60 9.81 1.59
N SER A 136 -9.62 8.92 1.41
CA SER A 136 -9.87 7.57 0.89
C SER A 136 -10.69 6.70 1.85
N MET A 137 -10.64 6.98 3.15
CA MET A 137 -11.38 6.24 4.17
C MET A 137 -12.33 7.11 5.01
N THR A 138 -12.06 8.41 5.10
CA THR A 138 -12.76 9.36 5.97
C THR A 138 -13.57 10.40 5.20
N ASN A 139 -13.53 10.36 3.86
CA ASN A 139 -14.15 11.34 2.95
C ASN A 139 -13.63 12.79 3.06
N LYS A 140 -12.61 13.04 3.88
CA LYS A 140 -11.99 14.36 4.05
C LYS A 140 -10.47 14.21 4.08
N LEU A 141 -9.74 15.16 3.48
CA LEU A 141 -8.28 15.19 3.58
C LEU A 141 -7.81 15.34 5.03
N PHE A 142 -8.51 16.18 5.80
CA PHE A 142 -8.29 16.41 7.23
C PHE A 142 -9.55 15.97 7.99
N PRO A 143 -9.57 14.76 8.58
CA PRO A 143 -10.77 14.21 9.22
C PRO A 143 -11.35 15.09 10.33
N SER A 144 -10.49 15.74 11.13
CA SER A 144 -10.87 16.68 12.19
C SER A 144 -11.27 18.06 11.68
N GLY A 145 -11.08 18.35 10.39
CA GLY A 145 -11.37 19.64 9.78
C GLY A 145 -10.28 20.71 9.99
N VAL A 146 -9.22 20.40 10.75
CA VAL A 146 -8.07 21.30 10.97
C VAL A 146 -6.78 20.65 10.48
N ARG A 147 -5.78 21.46 10.14
CA ARG A 147 -4.49 20.97 9.62
C ARG A 147 -3.53 20.52 10.70
N ALA A 148 -3.66 21.05 11.91
CA ALA A 148 -2.88 20.67 13.07
C ALA A 148 -3.74 20.86 14.32
N GLU A 149 -3.60 19.96 15.28
CA GLU A 149 -4.31 20.00 16.56
C GLU A 149 -3.45 19.41 17.68
N LYS A 150 -3.79 19.72 18.93
CA LYS A 150 -3.23 19.04 20.10
C LYS A 150 -4.14 17.89 20.51
N ILE A 151 -3.56 16.72 20.69
CA ILE A 151 -4.21 15.58 21.32
C ILE A 151 -3.60 15.37 22.69
N VAL A 152 -4.46 15.22 23.71
CA VAL A 152 -4.06 14.77 25.04
C VAL A 152 -4.02 13.25 25.04
N VAL A 153 -2.89 12.70 25.46
CA VAL A 153 -2.66 11.25 25.63
C VAL A 153 -2.60 10.99 27.12
N ASP A 154 -3.59 10.29 27.67
CA ASP A 154 -3.76 10.08 29.11
C ASP A 154 -3.81 8.60 29.55
N ASP A 155 -3.96 7.65 28.62
CA ASP A 155 -4.04 6.21 28.89
C ASP A 155 -2.84 5.43 28.33
N VAL A 156 -1.62 5.77 28.80
CA VAL A 156 -0.41 4.98 28.50
C VAL A 156 0.26 4.54 29.78
N ALA A 157 0.32 3.23 30.01
CA ALA A 157 0.93 2.64 31.19
C ALA A 157 2.39 3.14 31.37
N GLY A 158 2.67 3.70 32.55
CA GLY A 158 4.00 4.22 32.89
C GLY A 158 4.29 5.66 32.41
N LEU A 159 3.33 6.35 31.78
CA LEU A 159 3.44 7.76 31.40
C LEU A 159 2.37 8.60 32.11
N SER A 160 2.76 9.79 32.58
CA SER A 160 1.79 10.81 32.96
C SER A 160 1.14 11.40 31.71
N PRO A 161 -0.11 11.91 31.79
CA PRO A 161 -0.76 12.53 30.64
C PRO A 161 0.10 13.62 30.01
N PHE A 162 0.17 13.64 28.69
CA PHE A 162 0.94 14.61 27.91
C PHE A 162 0.15 15.06 26.68
N SER A 163 0.52 16.21 26.11
CA SER A 163 -0.09 16.71 24.88
C SER A 163 0.91 16.64 23.73
N VAL A 164 0.44 16.17 22.58
CA VAL A 164 1.22 16.12 21.34
C VAL A 164 0.56 16.95 20.26
N ASP A 165 1.38 17.66 19.48
CA ASP A 165 0.94 18.30 18.25
C ASP A 165 0.88 17.25 17.14
N VAL A 166 -0.28 17.15 16.49
CA VAL A 166 -0.54 16.16 15.45
C VAL A 166 -1.19 16.76 14.21
N THR A 167 -1.01 16.08 13.09
CA THR A 167 -1.83 16.24 11.88
C THR A 167 -2.52 14.92 11.59
N LEU A 168 -3.85 14.93 11.60
CA LEU A 168 -4.66 13.81 11.13
C LEU A 168 -4.89 14.01 9.62
N ILE A 169 -4.33 13.13 8.79
CA ILE A 169 -4.42 13.25 7.33
C ILE A 169 -4.88 11.93 6.72
N ASP A 170 -5.81 12.00 5.78
CA ASP A 170 -6.26 10.85 5.01
C ASP A 170 -6.01 11.12 3.52
N SER A 171 -4.91 10.55 3.02
CA SER A 171 -4.49 10.61 1.63
C SER A 171 -3.90 9.26 1.24
N ALA A 172 -4.57 8.54 0.35
CA ALA A 172 -4.39 7.12 0.04
C ALA A 172 -4.73 6.18 1.22
N ASN A 173 -4.25 6.47 2.42
CA ASN A 173 -4.64 5.85 3.70
C ASN A 173 -4.65 6.92 4.81
N PRO A 174 -5.32 6.67 5.96
CA PRO A 174 -5.28 7.54 7.12
C PRO A 174 -3.96 7.40 7.89
N PHE A 175 -3.37 8.54 8.26
CA PHE A 175 -2.16 8.65 9.06
C PHE A 175 -2.32 9.70 10.17
N VAL A 176 -1.64 9.46 11.29
CA VAL A 176 -1.43 10.44 12.35
C VAL A 176 0.03 10.83 12.31
N LEU A 177 0.31 12.05 11.84
CA LEU A 177 1.67 12.60 11.88
C LEU A 177 1.84 13.31 13.22
N VAL A 178 2.86 12.92 13.98
CA VAL A 178 3.10 13.44 15.34
C VAL A 178 4.40 14.24 15.32
N ASP A 179 4.40 15.44 15.91
CA ASP A 179 5.61 16.21 16.10
C ASP A 179 6.50 15.56 17.17
N ALA A 180 7.64 15.03 16.73
CA ALA A 180 8.65 14.41 17.59
C ALA A 180 9.21 15.34 18.67
N GLN A 181 9.09 16.66 18.56
CA GLN A 181 9.50 17.59 19.61
C GLN A 181 8.52 17.57 20.80
N THR A 182 7.24 17.33 20.53
CA THR A 182 6.16 17.36 21.52
C THR A 182 5.84 16.00 22.12
N THR A 183 6.37 14.91 21.55
CA THR A 183 6.24 13.57 22.13
C THR A 183 6.96 13.44 23.47
N ALA A 184 6.45 12.54 24.32
CA ALA A 184 7.06 12.23 25.60
C ALA A 184 8.53 11.77 25.41
N PRO A 185 9.50 12.25 26.22
CA PRO A 185 10.92 11.90 26.07
C PRO A 185 11.20 10.40 26.07
N LEU A 186 10.41 9.61 26.81
CA LEU A 186 10.54 8.15 26.89
C LEU A 186 10.25 7.44 25.55
N LEU A 187 9.50 8.08 24.64
CA LEU A 187 9.24 7.56 23.30
C LEU A 187 10.34 7.93 22.28
N LYS A 188 11.26 8.84 22.62
CA LYS A 188 12.31 9.32 21.71
C LYS A 188 13.55 8.42 21.68
N GLY A 189 13.67 7.46 22.60
CA GLY A 189 14.88 6.66 22.83
C GLY A 189 14.85 5.20 22.37
N GLN A 190 13.87 4.78 21.56
CA GLN A 190 13.76 3.39 21.07
C GLN A 190 14.12 3.21 19.58
N GLN A 191 14.99 4.06 19.01
CA GLN A 191 15.53 3.86 17.66
C GLN A 191 16.76 2.95 17.64
#